data_AF-A0A7K3L1C5-F1
#
_entry.id   AF-A0A7K3L1C5-F1
#
_cell.length_a   1.000
_cell.length_b   1.000
_cell.length_c   1.000
_cell.angle_alpha   90.00
_cell.angle_beta   90.00
_cell.angle_gamma   90.00
#
_symmetry.space_group_name_H-M   'P 1'
#
loop_
_entity.id
_entity.type
_entity.pdbx_description
1 polymer ?
#
loop_
_entity_poly.entity_id
_entity_poly.type
_entity_poly.pdbx_seq_one_letter_code
_entity_poly.pdbx_strand_id
1 'polypeptide(L)' 'MSYYKKNRDEGGWYDKRTGKWISSKRAHQKVGEVIDGWVKCRNPRTGKFYFMKVDDDYYD' A
#
# COMPACT_ATOMS: atom_id res chain seq x y z
N MET A 1 -10.18 -13.19 2.36
CA MET A 1 -10.55 -11.99 1.56
C MET A 1 -9.29 -11.33 1.01
N SER A 2 -9.07 -11.38 -0.30
CA SER A 2 -8.05 -10.57 -0.96
C SER A 2 -8.57 -9.13 -1.09
N TYR A 3 -7.82 -8.16 -0.58
CA TYR A 3 -8.24 -6.78 -0.36
C TYR A 3 -8.11 -5.92 -1.63
N TYR A 4 -7.53 -6.48 -2.69
CA TYR A 4 -7.33 -5.79 -3.95
C TYR A 4 -8.09 -6.47 -5.08
N LYS A 5 -8.88 -5.68 -5.82
CA LYS A 5 -9.51 -6.08 -7.08
C LYS A 5 -8.60 -5.59 -8.21
N LYS A 6 -8.03 -6.52 -8.96
CA LYS A 6 -7.22 -6.22 -10.16
C LYS A 6 -8.15 -5.67 -11.23
N ASN A 7 -7.90 -4.47 -11.73
CA ASN A 7 -8.49 -4.01 -12.97
C ASN A 7 -7.44 -4.14 -14.07
N ARG A 8 -7.86 -4.72 -15.19
CA ARG A 8 -7.00 -5.32 -16.22
C ARG A 8 -6.45 -4.28 -17.20
N ASP A 9 -7.02 -3.08 -17.23
CA ASP A 9 -6.84 -2.12 -18.32
C ASP A 9 -5.83 -0.98 -18.02
N GLU A 10 -5.56 -0.64 -16.75
CA GLU A 10 -4.68 0.50 -16.38
C GLU A 10 -3.51 0.14 -15.43
N GLY A 11 -3.31 -1.14 -15.08
CA GLY A 11 -2.18 -1.56 -14.24
C GLY A 11 -2.22 -1.08 -12.78
N GLY A 12 -3.40 -0.69 -12.30
CA GLY A 12 -3.65 -0.30 -10.91
C GLY A 12 -4.38 -1.36 -10.08
N TRP A 13 -4.18 -1.32 -8.76
CA TRP A 13 -4.91 -2.11 -7.79
C TRP A 13 -5.81 -1.18 -6.98
N TYR A 14 -7.09 -1.55 -6.80
CA TYR A 14 -8.02 -0.74 -6.02
C TYR A 14 -7.88 -1.05 -4.53
N ASP A 15 -7.50 -0.06 -3.71
CA ASP A 15 -7.51 -0.14 -2.25
C ASP A 15 -8.90 0.20 -1.71
N LYS A 16 -9.64 -0.84 -1.32
CA LYS A 16 -10.99 -0.70 -0.74
C LYS A 16 -11.03 0.09 0.57
N ARG A 17 -9.90 0.25 1.28
CA ARG A 17 -9.86 1.00 2.54
C ARG A 17 -9.84 2.50 2.29
N THR A 18 -9.09 2.94 1.29
CA THR A 18 -8.91 4.37 0.97
C THR A 18 -9.78 4.83 -0.19
N GLY A 19 -10.40 3.89 -0.93
CA GLY A 19 -11.17 4.16 -2.14
C GLY A 19 -10.30 4.62 -3.32
N LYS A 20 -8.97 4.48 -3.20
CA LYS A 20 -8.00 4.97 -4.18
C LYS A 20 -7.35 3.83 -4.95
N TRP A 21 -6.89 4.16 -6.15
CA TRP A 21 -6.07 3.29 -6.95
C TRP A 21 -4.61 3.40 -6.55
N ILE A 22 -3.92 2.26 -6.43
CA ILE A 22 -2.48 2.18 -6.19
C ILE A 22 -1.81 1.53 -7.39
N SER A 23 -0.57 1.92 -7.68
CA SER A 23 0.21 1.31 -8.77
C SER A 23 0.47 -0.18 -8.50
N SER A 24 0.66 -0.97 -9.55
CA SER A 24 1.08 -2.38 -9.41
C SER A 24 2.38 -2.52 -8.61
N LYS A 25 3.32 -1.59 -8.80
CA LYS A 25 4.57 -1.55 -8.03
C LYS A 25 4.30 -1.44 -6.53
N ARG A 26 3.42 -0.52 -6.12
CA ARG A 26 3.01 -0.40 -4.71
C ARG A 26 2.24 -1.61 -4.21
N ALA A 27 1.35 -2.20 -5.00
CA ALA A 27 0.59 -3.38 -4.55
C ALA A 27 1.49 -4.59 -4.21
N HIS A 28 2.56 -4.78 -4.99
CA HIS A 28 3.55 -5.86 -4.80
C HIS A 28 4.70 -5.52 -3.86
N GLN A 29 4.75 -4.30 -3.34
CA GLN A 29 5.73 -3.85 -2.36
C GLN A 29 5.81 -4.81 -1.16
N LYS A 30 7.02 -5.07 -0.66
CA LYS A 30 7.25 -5.89 0.53
C LYS A 30 7.05 -5.06 1.81
N VAL A 31 6.78 -5.73 2.93
CA VAL A 31 6.66 -5.04 4.22
C VAL A 31 8.00 -4.39 4.57
N GLY A 32 7.98 -3.12 4.98
CA GLY A 32 9.16 -2.32 5.31
C GLY A 32 9.86 -1.69 4.10
N GLU A 33 9.50 -2.05 2.88
CA GLU A 33 9.98 -1.37 1.67
C GLU A 33 9.29 -0.01 1.53
N VAL A 34 9.96 0.98 0.92
CA VAL A 34 9.41 2.31 0.63
C VAL A 34 9.39 2.52 -0.88
N ILE A 35 8.22 2.84 -1.44
CA ILE A 35 8.04 3.12 -2.86
C ILE A 35 7.12 4.33 -3.01
N ASP A 36 7.53 5.31 -3.81
CA ASP A 36 6.78 6.54 -4.10
C ASP A 36 6.34 7.30 -2.82
N GLY A 37 7.18 7.29 -1.77
CA GLY A 37 6.87 7.92 -0.48
C GLY A 37 5.84 7.17 0.38
N TRP A 38 5.57 5.89 0.06
CA TRP A 38 4.70 5.03 0.87
C TRP A 38 5.47 3.82 1.37
N VAL A 39 5.33 3.50 2.65
CA VAL A 39 5.84 2.27 3.25
C VAL A 39 4.71 1.27 3.47
N LYS A 40 4.95 -0.01 3.18
CA LYS A 40 3.99 -1.07 3.48
C LYS A 40 4.22 -1.58 4.90
N CYS A 41 3.21 -1.45 5.73
CA CYS A 41 3.23 -1.89 7.11
C CYS A 41 2.30 -3.09 7.29
N ARG A 42 2.63 -3.96 8.25
CA ARG A 42 1.75 -5.02 8.74
C ARG A 42 1.30 -4.65 10.14
N ASN A 43 0.00 -4.56 10.37
CA ASN A 43 -0.54 -4.34 11.70
C ASN A 43 -0.28 -5.59 12.56
N PRO A 44 0.49 -5.50 13.65
CA PRO A 44 0.86 -6.67 14.46
C PRO A 44 -0.34 -7.28 15.19
N ARG A 45 -1.39 -6.50 15.49
CA ARG A 45 -2.58 -6.97 16.20
C ARG A 45 -3.58 -7.69 15.29
N THR A 46 -3.72 -7.22 14.05
CA THR A 46 -4.75 -7.75 13.12
C THR A 46 -4.18 -8.55 11.96
N GLY A 47 -2.85 -8.54 11.78
CA GLY A 47 -2.17 -9.14 10.64
C GLY A 47 -2.44 -8.46 9.29
N LYS A 48 -3.29 -7.42 9.26
CA LYS A 48 -3.70 -6.71 8.04
C LYS A 48 -2.57 -5.82 7.53
N PHE A 49 -2.48 -5.69 6.22
CA PHE A 49 -1.51 -4.80 5.57
C PHE A 49 -2.11 -3.44 5.30
N TYR A 50 -1.29 -2.41 5.40
CA TYR A 50 -1.65 -1.05 5.04
C TYR A 50 -0.45 -0.27 4.52
N PHE A 51 -0.71 0.79 3.76
CA PHE A 51 0.30 1.75 3.38
C PHE A 51 0.23 2.95 4.32
N MET A 52 1.40 3.41 4.75
CA MET A 52 1.59 4.65 5.49
C MET A 52 2.43 5.58 4.61
N LYS A 53 2.07 6.85 4.55
CA LYS A 53 2.89 7.83 3.87
C LYS A 53 4.12 8.04 4.74
N VAL A 54 5.30 7.97 4.13
CA VAL A 54 6.51 8.44 4.78
C VAL A 54 6.43 9.95 4.63
N ASP A 55 5.98 10.62 5.69
CA ASP A 55 6.15 12.06 5.79
C ASP A 55 7.65 12.28 6.04
N ASP A 56 8.29 13.17 5.26
CA ASP A 56 9.73 13.47 5.37
C ASP A 56 10.11 13.98 6.78
N ASP A 57 9.12 14.34 7.58
CA ASP A 57 9.24 14.97 8.90
C ASP A 57 9.59 14.00 10.05
N TYR A 58 9.88 12.73 9.77
CA TYR A 58 10.24 11.72 10.80
C TYR A 58 11.76 11.54 10.98
N TYR A 59 12.56 12.45 10.43
CA TYR A 59 14.00 12.57 10.67
C TYR A 59 14.34 13.99 11.15
N ASP A 60 14.03 14.30 12.40
CA ASP A 60 14.63 15.41 13.17
C ASP A 60 15.28 14.84 14.44
#